data_AF-A0A2N1M315-F1
#
_entry.id   AF-A0A2N1M315-F1
#
_cell.length_a   1.000
_cell.length_b   1.000
_cell.length_c   1.000
_cell.angle_alpha   90.00
_cell.angle_beta   90.00
_cell.angle_gamma   90.00
#
_symmetry.space_group_name_H-M   'P 1'
#
loop_
_entity.id
_entity.type
_entity.pdbx_description
1 polymer ?
#
loop_
_entity_poly.entity_id
_entity_poly.type
_entity_poly.pdbx_seq_one_letter_code
_entity_poly.pdbx_strand_id
1 'polypeptide(L)'
;MSSAVTIASEEQSSPKLTYFLKTWGTDTLIMFLRGDEKLRDIELGYNFFTKLNDEKITGHLFLKLTRQEFREFGMKIRPALELEDYIKELYIREPSFGEQVVESGNTPNN
;
A
#
# COMPACT_ATOMS: atom_id res chain seq x y z
N MET A 1 11.54 -37.70 26.37
CA MET A 1 10.52 -36.63 26.43
C MET A 1 11.11 -35.44 25.71
N SER A 2 10.75 -35.24 24.44
CA SER A 2 11.23 -34.09 23.66
C SER A 2 10.09 -33.09 23.59
N SER A 3 10.16 -32.04 24.40
CA SER A 3 9.27 -30.89 24.27
C SER A 3 9.94 -29.89 23.34
N ALA A 4 9.53 -29.90 22.06
CA ALA A 4 9.79 -28.80 21.17
C ALA A 4 8.90 -27.62 21.63
N VAL A 5 9.52 -26.58 22.17
CA VAL A 5 8.85 -25.29 22.34
C VAL A 5 8.72 -24.70 20.94
N THR A 6 7.55 -24.89 20.35
CA THR A 6 7.14 -24.14 19.17
C THR A 6 6.93 -22.71 19.60
N ILE A 7 7.92 -21.87 19.33
CA ILE A 7 7.80 -20.42 19.44
C ILE A 7 6.81 -20.02 18.34
N ALA A 8 5.55 -19.83 18.72
CA ALA A 8 4.58 -19.18 17.87
C ALA A 8 5.07 -17.74 17.70
N SER A 9 5.67 -17.45 16.55
CA SER A 9 6.03 -16.11 16.14
C SER A 9 4.79 -15.24 16.26
N GLU A 10 4.86 -14.25 17.15
CA GLU A 10 3.87 -13.19 17.28
C GLU A 10 3.55 -12.66 15.88
N GLU A 11 2.30 -12.83 15.43
CA GLU A 11 1.69 -11.96 14.43
C GLU A 11 1.64 -10.56 15.05
N GLN A 12 2.79 -9.88 15.10
CA GLN A 12 2.83 -8.45 15.30
C GLN A 12 2.15 -7.86 14.08
N SER A 13 0.88 -7.50 14.27
CA SER A 13 0.05 -6.75 13.34
C SER A 13 0.87 -5.57 12.81
N SER A 14 1.46 -5.77 11.63
CA SER A 14 2.28 -4.78 10.96
C SER A 14 1.43 -3.53 10.82
N PRO A 15 1.83 -2.39 11.38
CA PRO A 15 0.98 -1.23 11.36
C PRO A 15 0.76 -0.80 9.89
N LYS A 16 -0.51 -0.55 9.55
CA LYS A 16 -0.99 -0.44 8.16
C LYS A 16 -0.18 0.60 7.39
N LEU A 17 0.58 0.18 6.39
CA LEU A 17 1.43 1.06 5.58
C LEU A 17 0.62 2.22 4.96
N THR A 18 -0.60 1.94 4.51
CA THR A 18 -1.59 2.92 4.02
C THR A 18 -1.98 3.97 5.05
N TYR A 19 -2.08 3.60 6.33
CA TYR A 19 -2.38 4.52 7.42
C TYR A 19 -1.23 5.51 7.62
N PHE A 20 0.01 5.04 7.62
CA PHE A 20 1.17 5.93 7.70
C PHE A 20 1.33 6.80 6.47
N LEU A 21 1.18 6.22 5.27
CA LEU A 21 1.22 6.96 4.00
C LEU A 21 0.25 8.15 4.02
N LYS A 22 -0.97 7.98 4.54
CA LYS A 22 -1.93 9.09 4.65
C LYS A 22 -1.45 10.24 5.53
N THR A 23 -0.56 9.98 6.49
CA THR A 23 0.03 11.01 7.38
C THR A 23 1.31 11.62 6.82
N TRP A 24 1.88 11.07 5.76
CA TRP A 24 3.17 11.53 5.23
C TRP A 24 3.05 12.81 4.42
N GLY A 25 3.96 13.74 4.72
CA GLY A 25 4.25 14.87 3.85
C GLY A 25 4.97 14.42 2.57
N THR A 26 5.09 15.35 1.63
CA THR A 26 5.67 15.11 0.30
C THR A 26 7.12 14.59 0.38
N ASP A 27 7.97 15.15 1.23
CA ASP A 27 9.36 14.73 1.36
C ASP A 27 9.48 13.29 1.86
N THR A 28 8.70 12.93 2.89
CA THR A 28 8.67 11.58 3.45
C THR A 28 8.14 10.57 2.44
N LEU A 29 7.11 10.94 1.68
CA LEU A 29 6.59 10.13 0.59
C LEU A 29 7.68 9.88 -0.47
N ILE A 30 8.36 10.93 -0.94
CA ILE A 30 9.42 10.79 -1.96
C ILE A 30 10.56 9.91 -1.45
N MET A 31 10.97 10.08 -0.20
CA MET A 31 12.01 9.26 0.42
C MET A 31 11.61 7.77 0.45
N PHE A 32 10.36 7.48 0.81
CA PHE A 32 9.83 6.12 0.79
C PHE A 32 9.81 5.53 -0.63
N LEU A 33 9.25 6.25 -1.60
CA LEU A 33 9.13 5.78 -2.98
C LEU A 33 10.51 5.54 -3.64
N ARG A 34 11.53 6.32 -3.29
CA ARG A 34 12.91 6.08 -3.75
C ARG A 34 13.54 4.83 -3.14
N GLY A 35 13.10 4.43 -1.95
CA GLY A 35 13.59 3.25 -1.25
C GLY A 35 12.86 1.95 -1.61
N ASP A 36 11.68 2.02 -2.23
CA ASP A 36 10.89 0.84 -2.56
C ASP A 36 11.45 0.11 -3.78
N GLU A 37 11.81 -1.16 -3.59
CA GLU A 37 12.37 -1.99 -4.64
C GLU A 37 11.38 -2.29 -5.77
N LYS A 38 10.08 -2.33 -5.49
CA LYS A 38 9.04 -2.55 -6.51
C LYS A 38 8.99 -1.44 -7.54
N LEU A 39 9.41 -0.23 -7.15
CA LEU A 39 9.41 0.92 -8.04
C LEU A 39 10.67 0.99 -8.90
N ARG A 40 11.70 0.17 -8.65
CA ARG A 40 12.92 0.13 -9.46
C ARG A 40 12.66 -0.41 -10.88
N ASP A 41 11.70 -1.32 -11.01
CA ASP A 41 11.33 -1.92 -12.29
C ASP A 41 10.35 -1.05 -13.11
N ILE A 42 9.79 0.00 -12.49
CA ILE A 42 8.83 0.90 -13.12
C ILE A 42 9.58 2.12 -13.66
N GLU A 43 9.38 2.41 -14.95
CA GLU A 43 9.94 3.61 -15.59
C GLU A 43 9.14 4.87 -15.19
N LEU A 44 9.32 5.33 -13.94
CA LEU A 44 8.60 6.46 -13.37
C LEU A 44 8.83 7.78 -14.14
N GLY A 45 9.94 7.86 -14.88
CA GLY A 45 10.35 9.05 -15.60
C GLY A 45 11.08 10.07 -14.71
N TYR A 46 11.99 10.83 -15.31
CA TYR A 46 12.89 11.76 -14.59
C TYR A 46 12.15 12.81 -13.76
N ASN A 47 10.99 13.27 -14.24
CA ASN A 47 10.24 14.37 -13.62
C ASN A 47 9.25 13.93 -12.54
N PHE A 48 9.08 12.64 -12.29
CA PHE A 48 8.03 12.15 -11.40
C PHE A 48 8.16 12.70 -9.98
N PHE A 49 9.33 12.56 -9.37
CA PHE A 49 9.56 13.07 -8.02
C PHE A 49 9.55 14.61 -7.96
N THR A 50 9.99 15.27 -9.02
CA THR A 50 9.91 16.74 -9.14
C THR A 50 8.46 17.19 -9.15
N LYS A 51 7.58 16.54 -9.92
CA LYS A 51 6.14 16.86 -9.95
C LYS A 51 5.45 16.61 -8.61
N LEU A 52 5.75 15.49 -7.94
CA LEU A 52 5.24 15.25 -6.59
C LEU A 52 5.62 16.38 -5.63
N ASN A 53 6.86 16.85 -5.71
CA ASN A 53 7.37 17.95 -4.90
C ASN A 53 6.72 19.30 -5.24
N ASP A 54 6.70 19.67 -6.52
CA ASP A 54 6.22 20.96 -7.00
C ASP A 54 4.72 21.14 -6.74
N GLU A 55 3.94 20.07 -6.92
CA GLU A 55 2.50 20.06 -6.64
C GLU A 55 2.17 19.76 -5.16
N LYS A 56 3.19 19.56 -4.32
CA LYS A 56 3.05 19.24 -2.89
C LYS A 56 2.12 18.05 -2.64
N ILE A 57 2.27 17.00 -3.46
CA ILE A 57 1.49 15.77 -3.32
C ILE A 57 1.90 15.07 -2.03
N THR A 58 0.98 15.01 -1.07
CA THR A 58 1.16 14.27 0.19
C THR A 58 0.83 12.80 -0.02
N GLY A 59 1.21 11.93 0.91
CA GLY A 59 0.93 10.50 0.77
C GLY A 59 -0.58 10.19 0.70
N HIS A 60 -1.43 10.99 1.37
CA HIS A 60 -2.88 10.90 1.20
C HIS A 60 -3.34 11.20 -0.23
N LEU A 61 -2.77 12.21 -0.88
CA LEU A 61 -3.11 12.58 -2.26
C LEU A 61 -2.52 11.58 -3.26
N PHE A 62 -1.28 11.13 -3.03
CA PHE A 62 -0.64 10.10 -3.85
C PHE A 62 -1.49 8.84 -3.98
N LEU A 63 -2.05 8.38 -2.87
CA LEU A 63 -2.94 7.23 -2.81
C LEU A 63 -4.27 7.40 -3.58
N LYS A 64 -4.58 8.62 -4.05
CA LYS A 64 -5.75 8.94 -4.87
C LYS A 64 -5.42 9.19 -6.34
N LEU A 65 -4.14 9.28 -6.69
CA LEU A 65 -3.72 9.47 -8.08
C LEU A 65 -4.14 8.27 -8.91
N THR A 66 -4.58 8.57 -10.12
CA THR A 66 -5.01 7.61 -11.12
C THR A 66 -3.97 7.51 -12.22
N ARG A 67 -4.14 6.50 -13.07
CA ARG A 67 -3.38 6.36 -14.32
C ARG A 67 -3.38 7.62 -15.17
N GLN A 68 -4.48 8.38 -15.17
CA GLN A 68 -4.55 9.60 -15.97
C GLN A 68 -3.59 10.66 -15.44
N GLU A 69 -3.58 10.95 -14.14
CA GLU A 69 -2.64 11.92 -13.56
C GLU A 69 -1.19 11.48 -13.77
N PHE A 70 -0.89 10.17 -13.70
CA PHE A 70 0.45 9.67 -14.02
C PHE A 70 0.88 9.92 -15.47
N ARG A 71 -0.07 9.85 -16.43
CA ARG A 71 0.21 10.24 -17.83
C ARG A 71 0.40 11.74 -17.98
N GLU A 72 -0.35 12.56 -17.25
CA GLU A 72 -0.15 14.01 -17.18
C GLU A 72 1.22 14.34 -16.52
N PHE A 73 1.72 13.44 -15.68
CA PHE A 73 3.07 13.51 -15.15
C PHE A 73 4.16 13.18 -16.19
N GLY A 74 3.77 12.64 -17.36
CA GLY A 74 4.65 12.35 -18.49
C GLY A 74 4.96 10.86 -18.65
N MET A 75 4.30 9.99 -17.88
CA MET A 75 4.48 8.53 -18.03
C MET A 75 3.80 8.00 -19.28
N LYS A 76 4.43 7.00 -19.90
CA LYS A 76 3.78 6.16 -20.91
C LYS A 76 2.71 5.27 -20.27
N ILE A 77 1.87 4.66 -21.10
CA ILE A 77 0.74 3.82 -20.66
C ILE A 77 1.18 2.71 -19.71
N ARG A 78 2.27 1.99 -20.03
CA ARG A 78 2.77 0.87 -19.22
C ARG A 78 3.24 1.29 -17.81
N PRO A 79 4.17 2.22 -17.62
CA PRO A 79 4.59 2.62 -16.28
C PRO A 79 3.45 3.26 -15.46
N ALA A 80 2.53 3.99 -16.11
CA ALA A 80 1.35 4.53 -15.44
C ALA A 80 0.40 3.42 -14.94
N LEU A 81 0.28 2.31 -15.67
CA LEU A 81 -0.45 1.11 -15.26
C LEU A 81 0.21 0.43 -14.07
N GLU A 82 1.52 0.17 -14.16
CA GLU A 82 2.28 -0.51 -13.11
C GLU A 82 2.26 0.29 -11.80
N LEU A 83 2.33 1.63 -11.87
CA LEU A 83 2.26 2.48 -10.67
C LEU A 83 0.85 2.52 -10.05
N GLU A 84 -0.19 2.53 -10.89
CA GLU A 84 -1.58 2.43 -10.41
C GLU A 84 -1.81 1.11 -9.67
N ASP A 85 -1.30 0.00 -10.21
CA ASP A 85 -1.43 -1.32 -9.59
C ASP A 85 -0.58 -1.42 -8.33
N TYR A 86 0.61 -0.82 -8.29
CA TYR A 86 1.39 -0.67 -7.06
C TYR A 86 0.58 0.01 -5.95
N ILE A 87 -0.12 1.11 -6.25
CA ILE A 87 -0.98 1.80 -5.27
C ILE A 87 -2.11 0.89 -4.80
N LYS A 88 -2.74 0.14 -5.71
CA LYS A 88 -3.78 -0.85 -5.33
C LYS A 88 -3.22 -1.94 -4.44
N GLU A 89 -2.02 -2.43 -4.70
CA GLU A 89 -1.36 -3.42 -3.84
C GLU A 89 -1.09 -2.89 -2.42
N LEU A 90 -0.83 -1.59 -2.27
CA LEU A 90 -0.75 -0.97 -0.94
C LEU A 90 -2.09 -1.12 -0.19
N TYR A 91 -3.22 -1.02 -0.88
CA TYR A 91 -4.55 -1.27 -0.32
C TYR A 91 -4.89 -2.76 -0.15
N ILE A 92 -4.45 -3.66 -1.05
CA ILE A 92 -4.76 -5.10 -0.96
C ILE A 92 -3.95 -5.79 0.13
N ARG A 93 -2.78 -5.25 0.49
CA ARG A 93 -2.07 -5.66 1.73
C ARG A 93 -2.81 -5.26 3.00
N GLU A 94 -3.96 -4.58 2.91
CA GLU A 94 -4.96 -4.62 3.97
C GLU A 94 -5.59 -6.02 3.95
N PRO A 95 -5.49 -6.83 5.02
CA PRO A 95 -6.49 -7.86 5.19
C PRO A 95 -7.82 -7.12 5.25
N SER A 96 -8.65 -7.28 4.21
CA SER A 96 -10.07 -7.01 4.29
C SER A 96 -10.52 -7.73 5.55
N PHE A 97 -10.84 -6.97 6.61
CA PHE A 97 -11.41 -7.53 7.82
C PHE A 97 -12.62 -8.33 7.34
N GLY A 98 -12.46 -9.65 7.34
CA GLY A 98 -13.47 -10.58 6.93
C GLY A 98 -14.72 -10.23 7.72
N GLU A 99 -15.78 -9.98 6.97
CA GLU A 99 -17.16 -10.01 7.39
C GLU A 99 -17.32 -11.03 8.52
N GLN A 100 -17.48 -10.54 9.77
CA GLN A 100 -17.88 -11.40 10.87
C GLN A 100 -19.33 -11.78 10.63
N VAL A 101 -19.54 -12.85 9.87
CA VAL A 101 -20.76 -13.64 9.96
C VAL A 101 -20.81 -14.21 11.37
N VAL A 102 -21.56 -13.53 12.24
CA VAL A 102 -22.00 -14.07 13.52
C VAL A 102 -22.96 -15.23 13.24
N GLU A 103 -22.42 -16.44 13.05
CA GLU A 103 -23.21 -17.66 13.19
C GLU A 103 -23.64 -17.78 14.65
N SER A 104 -24.84 -17.28 14.93
CA SER A 104 -25.51 -17.47 16.21
C SER A 104 -25.89 -18.95 16.34
N GLY A 105 -25.44 -19.55 17.44
CA GLY A 105 -25.44 -20.97 17.72
C GLY A 105 -26.74 -21.71 17.41
N ASN A 106 -26.58 -22.85 16.75
CA ASN A 106 -27.55 -23.91 16.71
C ASN A 106 -27.45 -24.73 18.01
N THR A 107 -28.52 -24.74 18.81
CA THR A 107 -28.76 -25.79 19.81
C THR A 107 -30.20 -26.27 19.68
N PRO A 108 -30.45 -27.50 19.19
CA PRO A 108 -31.72 -28.17 19.41
C PRO A 108 -31.72 -28.70 20.85
N ASN A 109 -32.65 -28.21 21.66
CA ASN A 109 -32.90 -28.74 23.01
C ASN A 109 -33.37 -30.19 22.92
N ASN A 110 -32.77 -31.01 23.77
CA ASN A 110 -33.12 -32.41 24.07
C ASN A 110 -34.49 -32.50 24.76
#